data_AF-A0A836WXR8-F1
#
_entry.id   AF-A0A836WXR8-F1
#
_cell.length_a   1.000
_cell.length_b   1.000
_cell.length_c   1.000
_cell.angle_alpha   90.00
_cell.angle_beta   90.00
_cell.angle_gamma   90.00
#
_symmetry.space_group_name_H-M   'P 1'
#
loop_
_entity.id
_entity.type
_entity.pdbx_description
1 polymer ?
#
loop_
_entity_poly.entity_id
_entity_poly.type
_entity_poly.pdbx_seq_one_letter_code
_entity_poly.pdbx_strand_id
1 'polypeptide(L)'
;NFEKPKTLEKVGDGLFLQNDPEAEAKIPTETTISQGFLESSNVSVVEEMTDMLATLRLFETYQKLIQSIDSMDDQSVNDIGRVG
;
A
#
# COMPACT_ATOMS: atom_id res chain seq x y z
N ASN A 1 21.09 6.50 17.00
CA ASN A 1 21.21 5.75 15.72
C ASN A 1 20.79 4.31 15.97
N PHE A 2 19.76 3.81 15.30
CA PHE A 2 19.24 2.45 15.52
C PHE A 2 19.87 1.49 14.52
N GLU A 3 20.40 0.36 14.98
CA GLU A 3 21.11 -0.58 14.10
C GLU A 3 20.18 -1.30 13.11
N LYS A 4 18.89 -1.41 13.44
CA LYS A 4 17.86 -2.03 12.61
C LYS A 4 16.56 -1.20 12.61
N PRO A 5 16.47 -0.14 11.80
CA PRO A 5 15.28 0.71 11.74
C PRO A 5 14.00 -0.02 11.29
N LYS A 6 14.13 -1.18 10.63
CA LYS A 6 13.00 -2.04 10.23
C LYS A 6 12.38 -2.84 11.39
N THR A 7 12.99 -2.87 12.57
CA THR A 7 12.47 -3.57 13.77
C THR A 7 11.61 -2.67 14.66
N LEU A 8 11.51 -1.39 14.31
CA LEU A 8 10.70 -0.42 15.01
C LEU A 8 9.22 -0.65 14.72
N GLU A 9 8.41 -0.77 15.77
CA GLU A 9 6.96 -0.82 15.66
C GLU A 9 6.40 0.59 15.63
N LYS A 10 5.54 0.90 14.65
CA LYS A 10 4.88 2.20 14.55
C LYS A 10 3.70 2.25 15.53
N VAL A 11 3.78 3.10 16.55
CA VAL A 11 2.77 3.20 17.62
C VAL A 11 1.70 4.27 17.34
N GLY A 12 1.92 5.13 16.35
CA GLY A 12 0.98 6.20 15.95
C GLY A 12 1.61 7.59 16.04
N ASP A 13 0.99 8.60 15.42
CA ASP A 13 1.43 10.01 15.47
C ASP A 13 2.91 10.27 15.12
N GLY A 14 3.50 9.41 14.27
CA GLY A 14 4.92 9.47 13.90
C GLY A 14 5.88 8.88 14.94
N LEU A 15 5.34 8.29 16.01
CA LEU A 15 6.11 7.62 17.06
C LEU A 15 6.41 6.17 16.69
N PHE A 16 7.62 5.75 17.06
CA PHE A 16 8.14 4.41 16.88
C PHE A 16 8.60 3.85 18.22
N LEU A 17 8.26 2.60 18.49
CA LEU A 17 8.66 1.86 19.68
C LEU A 17 9.63 0.76 19.29
N GLN A 18 10.74 0.68 20.01
CA GLN A 18 11.69 -0.42 19.90
C GLN A 18 11.32 -1.46 20.96
N ASN A 19 10.78 -2.60 20.54
CA ASN A 19 10.36 -3.68 21.44
C ASN A 19 11.49 -4.65 21.81
N ASP A 20 12.71 -4.41 21.34
CA ASP A 20 13.88 -5.23 21.64
C ASP A 20 14.48 -4.81 23.00
N PRO A 21 14.45 -5.69 24.03
CA PRO A 21 14.98 -5.38 25.35
C PRO A 21 16.51 -5.20 25.38
N GLU A 22 17.24 -5.62 24.35
CA GLU A 22 18.70 -5.42 24.22
C GLU A 22 19.07 -4.17 23.41
N ALA A 23 18.09 -3.46 22.83
CA ALA A 23 18.35 -2.29 22.02
C ALA A 23 18.65 -1.06 22.90
N GLU A 24 19.92 -0.70 23.01
CA GLU A 24 20.34 0.53 23.66
C GLU A 24 19.98 1.76 22.80
N ALA A 25 19.34 2.75 23.42
CA ALA A 25 19.11 4.05 22.81
C ALA A 25 20.43 4.82 22.67
N LYS A 26 21.11 4.68 21.51
CA LYS A 26 22.35 5.41 21.22
C LYS A 26 22.04 6.88 20.91
N ILE A 27 22.61 7.78 21.72
CA ILE A 27 22.59 9.24 21.47
C ILE A 27 23.15 9.49 20.06
N PRO A 28 22.43 10.21 19.17
CA PRO A 28 22.94 10.51 17.84
C PRO A 28 24.23 11.32 17.91
N THR A 29 25.31 10.83 17.32
CA THR A 29 26.61 11.52 17.26
C THR A 29 26.70 12.56 16.14
N GLU A 30 25.85 12.43 15.10
CA GLU A 30 25.78 13.35 13.97
C GLU A 30 24.33 13.78 13.74
N THR A 31 23.90 14.84 14.41
CA THR A 31 22.58 15.43 14.18
C THR A 31 22.69 16.95 14.26
N THR A 32 22.29 17.62 13.18
CA THR A 32 22.23 19.07 13.10
C THR A 32 20.76 19.48 13.11
N ILE A 33 20.39 20.36 14.04
CA ILE A 33 19.02 20.89 14.12
C ILE A 33 18.93 22.16 13.27
N SER A 34 18.08 22.14 12.24
CA SER A 34 17.74 23.32 11.45
C SER A 34 16.48 23.97 12.02
N GLN A 35 16.66 25.04 12.81
CA GLN A 35 15.55 25.81 13.40
C GLN A 35 14.70 26.49 12.33
N GLY A 36 13.38 26.51 12.53
CA GLY A 36 12.42 27.12 11.59
C GLY A 36 12.07 26.26 10.37
N PHE A 37 12.57 25.02 10.30
CA PHE A 37 12.24 24.06 9.24
C PHE A 37 11.31 22.97 9.78
N LEU A 38 10.30 22.57 9.00
CA LEU A 38 9.46 21.42 9.29
C LEU A 38 9.87 20.27 8.38
N GLU A 39 10.02 19.08 8.93
CA GLU A 39 10.27 17.88 8.15
C GLU A 39 9.00 17.52 7.36
N SER A 40 9.06 17.67 6.05
CA SER A 40 7.97 17.27 5.15
C SER A 40 7.94 15.75 4.99
N SER A 41 6.75 15.22 4.73
CA SER A 41 6.61 13.81 4.38
C SER A 41 7.51 13.45 3.19
N ASN A 42 8.14 12.28 3.27
CA ASN A 42 8.92 11.70 2.18
C ASN A 42 8.03 11.07 1.09
N VAL A 43 6.70 11.27 1.16
CA VAL A 43 5.73 10.70 0.22
C VAL A 43 5.32 11.74 -0.81
N SER A 44 5.28 11.34 -2.08
CA SER A 44 4.81 12.18 -3.18
C SER A 44 3.32 11.93 -3.43
N VAL A 45 2.48 12.94 -3.20
CA VAL A 45 1.02 12.80 -3.38
C VAL A 45 0.65 12.37 -4.81
N VAL A 46 1.40 12.85 -5.81
CA VAL A 46 1.15 12.49 -7.22
C VAL A 46 1.42 11.01 -7.48
N GLU A 47 2.51 10.49 -6.93
CA GLU A 47 2.90 9.08 -7.07
C GLU A 47 1.88 8.15 -6.40
N GLU A 48 1.50 8.48 -5.16
CA GLU A 48 0.48 7.72 -4.42
C GLU A 48 -0.89 7.75 -5.13
N MET A 49 -1.28 8.89 -5.70
CA MET A 49 -2.50 8.98 -6.50
C MET A 49 -2.41 8.14 -7.78
N THR A 50 -1.26 8.07 -8.44
CA THR A 50 -1.09 7.22 -9.63
C THR A 50 -1.17 5.73 -9.29
N ASP A 51 -0.61 5.31 -8.16
CA ASP A 51 -0.70 3.95 -7.67
C ASP A 51 -2.14 3.58 -7.30
N MET A 52 -2.87 4.50 -6.65
CA MET A 52 -4.30 4.33 -6.40
C MET A 52 -5.09 4.19 -7.72
N LEU A 53 -4.81 5.02 -8.72
CA LEU A 53 -5.50 4.92 -10.02
C LEU A 53 -5.17 3.60 -10.74
N ALA A 54 -3.94 3.11 -10.62
CA ALA A 54 -3.55 1.82 -11.20
C ALA A 54 -4.33 0.66 -10.54
N THR A 55 -4.45 0.66 -9.22
CA THR A 55 -5.23 -0.36 -8.49
C THR A 55 -6.72 -0.31 -8.83
N LEU A 56 -7.30 0.88 -8.97
CA LEU A 56 -8.71 1.05 -9.38
C LEU A 56 -8.98 0.51 -10.79
N ARG A 57 -8.13 0.82 -11.77
CA ARG A 57 -8.26 0.31 -13.14
C ARG A 57 -8.16 -1.21 -13.20
N LEU A 58 -7.27 -1.79 -12.39
CA LEU A 58 -7.13 -3.24 -12.29
C LEU A 58 -8.41 -3.88 -11.75
N PHE A 59 -8.99 -3.30 -10.69
CA PHE A 59 -10.24 -3.78 -10.12
C PHE A 59 -11.41 -3.68 -11.11
N GLU A 60 -11.55 -2.55 -11.81
CA GLU A 60 -12.57 -2.36 -12.85
C GLU A 60 -12.41 -3.38 -14.00
N THR A 61 -11.18 -3.67 -14.40
CA THR A 61 -10.89 -4.68 -15.43
C THR A 61 -11.32 -6.07 -15.00
N TYR A 62 -11.04 -6.44 -13.74
CA TYR A 62 -11.50 -7.73 -13.20
C TYR A 62 -13.03 -7.82 -13.16
N GLN A 63 -13.73 -6.76 -12.76
CA GLN A 63 -15.19 -6.75 -12.78
C GLN A 63 -15.76 -6.95 -14.20
N LYS A 64 -15.19 -6.27 -15.20
CA LYS A 64 -15.59 -6.41 -16.61
C LYS A 64 -15.30 -7.81 -17.15
N LEU A 65 -14.17 -8.41 -16.77
CA LEU A 65 -13.84 -9.78 -17.15
C LEU A 65 -14.86 -10.78 -16.59
N ILE A 66 -15.22 -10.65 -15.32
CA ILE A 66 -16.24 -11.52 -14.70
C ILE A 66 -17.57 -11.39 -15.44
N GLN A 67 -18.04 -10.17 -15.70
CA GLN A 67 -19.28 -9.95 -16.46
C GLN A 67 -19.23 -10.52 -17.88
N SER A 68 -18.06 -10.44 -18.53
CA SER A 68 -17.87 -11.02 -19.86
C SER A 68 -17.91 -12.55 -19.81
N ILE A 69 -17.34 -13.18 -18.78
CA ILE A 69 -17.41 -14.63 -18.59
C ILE A 69 -18.87 -15.04 -18.33
N ASP A 70 -19.57 -14.37 -17.42
CA ASP A 70 -20.98 -14.65 -17.13
C ASP A 70 -21.85 -14.54 -18.39
N SER A 71 -21.60 -13.52 -19.23
CA SER A 71 -22.33 -13.35 -20.50
C SER A 71 -22.04 -14.47 -21.51
N MET A 72 -20.80 -14.97 -21.54
CA MET A 72 -20.40 -16.10 -22.40
C MET A 72 -21.01 -17.42 -21.92
N ASP A 73 -21.08 -17.62 -20.61
CA ASP A 73 -21.71 -18.79 -19.99
C ASP A 73 -23.23 -18.77 -20.25
N ASP A 74 -23.89 -17.62 -20.07
CA ASP A 74 -25.31 -17.46 -20.38
C ASP A 74 -25.61 -17.77 -21.85
N GLN A 75 -24.78 -17.28 -22.78
CA GLN A 75 -24.97 -17.57 -24.21
C GLN A 75 -24.78 -19.07 -24.49
N SER A 76 -23.74 -19.67 -23.92
CA SER A 76 -23.46 -21.11 -24.09
C SER A 76 -24.62 -21.96 -23.58
N VAL A 77 -25.11 -21.70 -22.36
CA VAL A 77 -26.23 -22.45 -21.75
C VAL A 77 -27.51 -22.32 -22.58
N ASN A 78 -27.85 -21.12 -23.04
CA ASN A 78 -29.06 -20.88 -23.82
C ASN A 78 -29.02 -21.49 -25.23
N ASP A 79 -27.85 -21.50 -25.87
CA ASP A 79 -27.69 -22.04 -27.23
C ASP A 79 -27.72 -23.59 -27.25
N ILE A 80 -27.21 -24.27 -26.22
CA ILE A 80 -27.24 -25.75 -26.15
C ILE A 80 -28.63 -26.27 -25.75
N GLY A 81 -29.40 -25.50 -24.96
CA GLY A 81 -30.76 -25.87 -24.52
C GLY A 81 -31.83 -25.82 -25.61
N ARG A 82 -31.59 -25.14 -26.75
CA ARG A 82 -32.58 -24.98 -27.84
C ARG A 82 -32.54 -26.10 -28.89
N VAL A 83 -31.53 -26.98 -28.84
CA VAL A 83 -31.38 -28.12 -29.76
C VAL A 83 -31.73 -29.48 -29.11
N GLY A 84 -32.28 -29.48 -27.90
CA GLY A 84 -32.79 -30.66 -27.19
C GLY A 84 -34.31 -30.70 -27.09
#